data_AF-A0A961SDC1-F1
#
_entry.id   AF-A0A961SDC1-F1
#
_cell.length_a   1.000
_cell.length_b   1.000
_cell.length_c   1.000
_cell.angle_alpha   90.00
_cell.angle_beta   90.00
_cell.angle_gamma   90.00
#
_symmetry.space_group_name_H-M   'P 1'
#
loop_
_entity.id
_entity.type
_entity.pdbx_description
1 polymer ?
#
loop_
_entity_poly.entity_id
_entity_poly.type
_entity_poly.pdbx_seq_one_letter_code
_entity_poly.pdbx_strand_id
1 'polypeptide(L)'
;MDEASENSGDFARKRHWTERFEEIASSNGFRIAFGLLVSAIGISVLHHLASEISWHDVKMDLAATPAWKLGAGLAFTALSFLAISGYDVLAIRRLGGSKIPAHIAALTGAAGFAVSNLFGFSWLTGGILRSRVYARYGIETTGIAALIGAIWYSLTLAIAILLSIFLTFQLVQPGATFSMPGQLQTVSGIAIALAVAGTLFAVWRRHPDEPLRVGVWTFPLPTFPQTIRQILLSFGDLVGASLALYILLPSDL
;
A
#
# COMPACT_ATOMS: atom_id res chain seq x y z
N MET A 1 10.44 32.81 44.86
CA MET A 1 9.15 33.10 44.21
C MET A 1 9.38 33.17 42.70
N ASP A 2 10.03 32.14 42.10
CA ASP A 2 10.56 32.23 40.71
C ASP A 2 10.51 30.94 39.88
N GLU A 3 10.23 29.75 40.43
CA GLU A 3 10.17 28.52 39.60
C GLU A 3 8.84 28.32 38.84
N ALA A 4 7.74 28.91 39.33
CA ALA A 4 6.43 28.74 38.72
C ALA A 4 6.19 29.62 37.48
N SER A 5 6.86 30.77 37.39
CA SER A 5 6.77 31.69 36.24
C SER A 5 7.57 31.17 35.05
N GLU A 6 8.76 30.60 35.31
CA GLU A 6 9.67 30.06 34.29
C GLU A 6 9.07 28.84 33.57
N ASN A 7 8.40 27.94 34.32
CA ASN A 7 7.77 26.76 33.75
C ASN A 7 6.55 27.11 32.88
N SER A 8 5.77 28.14 33.25
CA SER A 8 4.60 28.59 32.48
C SER A 8 4.95 29.14 31.09
N GLY A 9 6.10 29.83 30.98
CA GLY A 9 6.61 30.39 29.72
C GLY A 9 7.18 29.34 28.77
N ASP A 10 7.73 28.24 29.28
CA ASP A 10 8.26 27.15 28.44
C ASP A 10 7.14 26.31 27.80
N PHE A 11 6.04 26.06 28.53
CA PHE A 11 4.86 25.40 27.97
C PHE A 11 4.14 26.24 26.90
N ALA A 12 4.00 27.55 27.12
CA ALA A 12 3.40 28.46 26.12
C ALA A 12 4.25 28.55 24.85
N ARG A 13 5.58 28.58 25.00
CA ARG A 13 6.54 28.63 23.89
C ARG A 13 6.55 27.33 23.06
N LYS A 14 6.54 26.16 23.73
CA LYS A 14 6.43 24.85 23.04
C LYS A 14 5.15 24.72 22.24
N ARG A 15 4.01 25.21 22.77
CA ARG A 15 2.71 25.20 22.09
C ARG A 15 2.70 26.01 20.79
N HIS A 16 3.33 27.19 20.82
CA HIS A 16 3.42 28.07 19.65
C HIS A 16 4.33 27.51 18.54
N TRP A 17 5.37 26.74 18.88
CA TRP A 17 6.19 26.04 17.87
C TRP A 17 5.45 24.86 17.25
N THR A 18 4.68 24.09 18.03
CA THR A 18 3.89 22.96 17.48
C THR A 18 2.77 23.44 16.57
N GLU A 19 2.06 24.51 16.94
CA GLU A 19 0.96 25.08 16.13
C GLU A 19 1.47 25.63 14.79
N ARG A 20 2.64 26.31 14.78
CA ARG A 20 3.25 26.80 13.52
C ARG A 20 3.80 25.68 12.64
N PHE A 21 4.30 24.59 13.22
CA PHE A 21 4.69 23.40 12.45
C PHE A 21 3.46 22.72 11.83
N GLU A 22 2.34 22.62 12.55
CA GLU A 22 1.08 22.09 12.03
C GLU A 22 0.49 22.98 10.92
N GLU A 23 0.59 24.31 11.04
CA GLU A 23 0.13 25.26 10.03
C GLU A 23 0.98 25.24 8.75
N ILE A 24 2.31 25.12 8.90
CA ILE A 24 3.24 24.97 7.75
C ILE A 24 3.07 23.59 7.10
N ALA A 25 2.98 22.51 7.88
CA ALA A 25 2.79 21.15 7.39
C ALA A 25 1.41 20.92 6.75
N SER A 26 0.39 21.67 7.17
CA SER A 26 -0.96 21.62 6.57
C SER A 26 -1.12 22.54 5.36
N SER A 27 -0.15 23.42 5.07
CA SER A 27 -0.21 24.28 3.89
C SER A 27 -0.14 23.44 2.60
N ASN A 28 -1.03 23.75 1.64
CA ASN A 28 -1.02 23.09 0.32
C ASN A 28 0.34 23.24 -0.39
N GLY A 29 1.05 24.34 -0.13
CA GLY A 29 2.40 24.59 -0.64
C GLY A 29 3.43 23.59 -0.13
N PHE A 30 3.42 23.27 1.18
CA PHE A 30 4.33 22.27 1.74
C PHE A 30 4.10 20.88 1.15
N ARG A 31 2.84 20.46 0.99
CA ARG A 31 2.50 19.12 0.43
C ARG A 31 2.99 18.99 -1.03
N ILE A 32 2.81 20.04 -1.83
CA ILE A 32 3.30 20.08 -3.22
C ILE A 32 4.83 20.09 -3.24
N ALA A 33 5.47 20.95 -2.44
CA ALA A 33 6.92 21.05 -2.37
C ALA A 33 7.57 19.73 -1.92
N PHE A 34 6.99 19.06 -0.92
CA PHE A 34 7.44 17.75 -0.46
C PHE A 34 7.30 16.68 -1.55
N GLY A 35 6.15 16.64 -2.23
CA GLY A 35 5.94 15.72 -3.37
C GLY A 35 6.93 15.96 -4.50
N LEU A 36 7.21 17.22 -4.84
CA LEU A 36 8.21 17.60 -5.84
C LEU A 36 9.63 17.21 -5.41
N LEU A 37 9.98 17.41 -4.14
CA LEU A 37 11.29 17.04 -3.59
C LEU A 37 11.52 15.53 -3.67
N VAL A 38 10.56 14.73 -3.21
CA VAL A 38 10.65 13.26 -3.28
C VAL A 38 10.75 12.80 -4.74
N SER A 39 9.97 13.41 -5.64
CA SER A 39 10.02 13.10 -7.08
C SER A 39 11.39 13.46 -7.68
N ALA A 40 11.95 14.61 -7.33
CA ALA A 40 13.27 15.04 -7.80
C ALA A 40 14.38 14.09 -7.31
N ILE A 41 14.33 13.65 -6.05
CA ILE A 41 15.26 12.65 -5.51
C ILE A 41 15.12 11.34 -6.29
N GLY A 42 13.90 10.83 -6.47
CA GLY A 42 13.65 9.60 -7.20
C GLY A 42 14.14 9.65 -8.65
N ILE A 43 13.84 10.75 -9.37
CA ILE A 43 14.33 10.98 -10.74
C ILE A 43 15.85 11.05 -10.77
N SER A 44 16.48 11.73 -9.82
CA SER A 44 17.95 11.85 -9.75
C SER A 44 18.61 10.48 -9.55
N VAL A 45 18.11 9.67 -8.61
CA VAL A 45 18.60 8.31 -8.37
C VAL A 45 18.40 7.41 -9.59
N LEU A 46 17.20 7.45 -10.20
CA LEU A 46 16.91 6.69 -11.42
C LEU A 46 17.79 7.14 -12.58
N HIS A 47 18.04 8.44 -12.73
CA HIS A 47 18.92 8.97 -13.77
C HIS A 47 20.36 8.51 -13.57
N HIS A 48 20.85 8.51 -12.33
CA HIS A 48 22.18 8.01 -12.01
C HIS A 48 22.30 6.52 -12.35
N LEU A 49 21.37 5.69 -11.88
CA LEU A 49 21.35 4.25 -12.17
C LEU A 49 21.18 3.95 -13.66
N ALA A 50 20.32 4.70 -14.36
CA ALA A 50 20.09 4.51 -15.79
C ALA A 50 21.26 5.03 -16.65
N SER A 51 22.04 6.00 -16.18
CA SER A 51 23.20 6.52 -16.90
C SER A 51 24.34 5.51 -17.02
N GLU A 52 24.37 4.50 -16.14
CA GLU A 52 25.31 3.39 -16.17
C GLU A 52 24.87 2.28 -17.14
N ILE A 53 23.64 2.33 -17.66
CA ILE A 53 23.04 1.30 -18.51
C ILE A 53 23.00 1.81 -19.95
N SER A 54 23.64 1.10 -20.88
CA SER A 54 23.53 1.44 -22.30
C SER A 54 22.23 0.88 -22.90
N TRP A 55 21.60 1.65 -23.80
CA TRP A 55 20.43 1.20 -24.56
C TRP A 55 20.72 -0.03 -25.43
N HIS A 56 21.99 -0.26 -25.78
CA HIS A 56 22.41 -1.43 -26.54
C HIS A 56 22.31 -2.69 -25.68
N ASP A 57 22.80 -2.63 -24.45
CA ASP A 57 22.79 -3.75 -23.49
C ASP A 57 21.36 -4.18 -23.18
N VAL A 58 20.45 -3.22 -22.95
CA VAL A 58 19.02 -3.50 -22.72
C VAL A 58 18.39 -4.28 -23.87
N LYS A 59 18.71 -3.93 -25.13
CA LYS A 59 18.17 -4.65 -26.30
C LYS A 59 18.77 -6.03 -26.44
N MET A 60 20.06 -6.17 -26.15
CA MET A 60 20.74 -7.47 -26.17
C MET A 60 20.15 -8.40 -25.10
N ASP A 61 19.99 -7.92 -23.86
CA ASP A 61 19.43 -8.71 -22.77
C ASP A 61 17.97 -9.11 -23.02
N LEU A 62 17.17 -8.19 -23.58
CA LEU A 62 15.80 -8.49 -23.97
C LEU A 62 15.75 -9.56 -25.07
N ALA A 63 16.64 -9.50 -26.06
CA ALA A 63 16.73 -10.49 -27.12
C ALA A 63 17.28 -11.84 -26.62
N ALA A 64 18.15 -11.83 -25.61
CA ALA A 64 18.69 -13.03 -24.97
C ALA A 64 17.69 -13.69 -24.01
N THR A 65 16.67 -12.96 -23.55
CA THR A 65 15.66 -13.48 -22.61
C THR A 65 14.78 -14.53 -23.29
N PRO A 66 14.72 -15.77 -22.78
CA PRO A 66 13.84 -16.81 -23.33
C PRO A 66 12.37 -16.41 -23.32
N ALA A 67 11.66 -16.64 -24.43
CA ALA A 67 10.25 -16.29 -24.58
C ALA A 67 9.33 -16.90 -23.50
N TRP A 68 9.69 -18.07 -22.96
CA TRP A 68 8.94 -18.70 -21.86
C TRP A 68 9.01 -17.88 -20.56
N LYS A 69 10.13 -17.20 -20.28
CA LYS A 69 10.26 -16.31 -19.11
C LYS A 69 9.35 -15.09 -19.25
N LEU A 70 9.27 -14.52 -20.45
CA LEU A 70 8.33 -13.43 -20.77
C LEU A 70 6.88 -13.89 -20.61
N GLY A 71 6.53 -15.06 -21.15
CA GLY A 71 5.20 -15.67 -21.00
C GLY A 71 4.84 -15.94 -19.53
N ALA A 72 5.78 -16.47 -18.74
CA ALA A 72 5.60 -16.68 -17.31
C ALA A 72 5.44 -15.36 -16.54
N GLY A 73 6.23 -14.33 -16.85
CA GLY A 73 6.09 -12.99 -16.26
C GLY A 73 4.73 -12.36 -16.54
N LEU A 74 4.21 -12.51 -17.76
CA LEU A 74 2.86 -12.10 -18.12
C LEU A 74 1.79 -12.90 -17.35
N ALA A 75 1.98 -14.22 -17.19
CA ALA A 75 1.06 -15.07 -16.43
C ALA A 75 1.03 -14.69 -14.94
N PHE A 76 2.17 -14.38 -14.33
CA PHE A 76 2.25 -13.91 -12.94
C PHE A 76 1.65 -12.51 -12.78
N THR A 77 1.83 -11.63 -13.76
CA THR A 77 1.16 -10.33 -13.80
C THR A 77 -0.36 -10.50 -13.88
N ALA A 78 -0.84 -11.40 -14.74
CA ALA A 78 -2.26 -11.72 -14.82
C ALA A 78 -2.79 -12.29 -13.49
N LEU A 79 -2.02 -13.13 -12.81
CA LEU A 79 -2.37 -13.65 -11.47
C LEU A 79 -2.50 -12.53 -10.43
N SER A 80 -1.57 -11.57 -10.42
CA SER A 80 -1.68 -10.38 -9.56
C SER A 80 -2.95 -9.57 -9.87
N PHE A 81 -3.23 -9.33 -11.16
CA PHE A 81 -4.44 -8.62 -11.58
C PHE A 81 -5.74 -9.37 -11.26
N LEU A 82 -5.74 -10.69 -11.25
CA LEU A 82 -6.87 -11.50 -10.79
C LEU A 82 -7.10 -11.32 -9.28
N ALA A 83 -6.03 -11.29 -8.49
CA ALA A 83 -6.12 -11.02 -7.06
C ALA A 83 -6.65 -9.59 -6.80
N ILE A 84 -6.14 -8.59 -7.53
CA ILE A 84 -6.59 -7.21 -7.47
C ILE A 84 -8.08 -7.09 -7.82
N SER A 85 -8.51 -7.77 -8.88
CA SER A 85 -9.91 -7.83 -9.29
C SER A 85 -10.83 -8.36 -8.18
N GLY A 86 -10.30 -9.29 -7.38
CA GLY A 86 -11.00 -9.85 -6.22
C GLY A 86 -11.37 -8.82 -5.16
N TYR A 87 -10.58 -7.75 -4.97
CA TYR A 87 -10.86 -6.74 -3.95
C TYR A 87 -12.18 -6.01 -4.22
N ASP A 88 -12.32 -5.49 -5.43
CA ASP A 88 -13.50 -4.75 -5.85
C ASP A 88 -14.74 -5.66 -5.83
N VAL A 89 -14.60 -6.93 -6.27
CA VAL A 89 -15.68 -7.95 -6.17
C VAL A 89 -16.11 -8.21 -4.73
N LEU A 90 -15.17 -8.27 -3.78
CA LEU A 90 -15.49 -8.48 -2.37
C LEU A 90 -16.17 -7.26 -1.76
N ALA A 91 -15.74 -6.06 -2.16
CA ALA A 91 -16.23 -4.80 -1.63
C ALA A 91 -17.63 -4.42 -2.14
N ILE A 92 -17.93 -4.64 -3.42
CA ILE A 92 -19.27 -4.33 -3.96
C ILE A 92 -20.36 -5.19 -3.30
N ARG A 93 -20.04 -6.42 -2.88
CA ARG A 93 -20.95 -7.30 -2.13
C ARG A 93 -21.29 -6.75 -0.74
N ARG A 94 -20.41 -5.94 -0.16
CA ARG A 94 -20.60 -5.26 1.14
C ARG A 94 -21.40 -3.96 0.99
N LEU A 95 -21.12 -3.18 -0.05
CA LEU A 95 -21.71 -1.86 -0.27
C LEU A 95 -23.17 -1.90 -0.77
N GLY A 96 -23.88 -3.02 -0.60
CA GLY A 96 -25.27 -3.17 -1.06
C GLY A 96 -25.42 -3.24 -2.58
N GLY A 97 -24.31 -3.41 -3.33
CA GLY A 97 -24.27 -3.41 -4.79
C GLY A 97 -24.74 -4.73 -5.40
N SER A 98 -25.87 -5.28 -4.98
CA SER A 98 -26.47 -6.49 -5.60
C SER A 98 -26.77 -6.31 -7.10
N LYS A 99 -26.81 -5.05 -7.56
CA LYS A 99 -27.00 -4.65 -8.96
C LYS A 99 -25.72 -4.59 -9.79
N ILE A 100 -24.52 -4.66 -9.18
CA ILE A 100 -23.25 -4.61 -9.92
C ILE A 100 -22.81 -6.04 -10.24
N PRO A 101 -22.76 -6.44 -11.51
CA PRO A 101 -22.21 -7.74 -11.89
C PRO A 101 -20.74 -7.87 -11.45
N ALA A 102 -20.36 -9.05 -10.97
CA ALA A 102 -19.00 -9.29 -10.47
C ALA A 102 -17.91 -9.03 -11.53
N HIS A 103 -18.19 -9.27 -12.81
CA HIS A 103 -17.24 -8.99 -13.88
C HIS A 103 -16.98 -7.48 -14.06
N ILE A 104 -17.97 -6.62 -13.80
CA ILE A 104 -17.79 -5.16 -13.88
C ILE A 104 -16.92 -4.69 -12.72
N ALA A 105 -17.16 -5.21 -11.50
CA ALA A 105 -16.30 -4.90 -10.36
C ALA A 105 -14.87 -5.40 -10.57
N ALA A 106 -14.69 -6.62 -11.09
CA ALA A 106 -13.38 -7.17 -11.42
C ALA A 106 -12.62 -6.28 -12.42
N LEU A 107 -13.25 -5.93 -13.55
CA LEU A 107 -12.65 -5.07 -14.57
C LEU A 107 -12.37 -3.65 -14.04
N THR A 108 -13.27 -3.09 -13.23
CA THR A 108 -13.09 -1.76 -12.62
C THR A 108 -11.92 -1.78 -11.65
N GLY A 109 -11.79 -2.85 -10.85
CA GLY A 109 -10.69 -3.03 -9.92
C GLY A 109 -9.33 -3.11 -10.63
N ALA A 110 -9.23 -4.01 -11.62
CA ALA A 110 -8.05 -4.20 -12.46
C ALA A 110 -7.66 -2.91 -13.20
N ALA A 111 -8.60 -2.29 -13.92
CA ALA A 111 -8.34 -1.06 -14.66
C ALA A 111 -7.97 0.10 -13.72
N GLY A 112 -8.65 0.20 -12.58
CA GLY A 112 -8.37 1.23 -11.58
C GLY A 112 -6.97 1.09 -10.99
N PHE A 113 -6.49 -0.14 -10.80
CA PHE A 113 -5.12 -0.39 -10.35
C PHE A 113 -4.08 -0.15 -11.43
N ALA A 114 -4.33 -0.57 -12.68
CA ALA A 114 -3.45 -0.25 -13.82
C ALA A 114 -3.26 1.27 -13.99
N VAL A 115 -4.36 2.02 -13.99
CA VAL A 115 -4.35 3.49 -14.08
C VAL A 115 -3.61 4.11 -12.88
N SER A 116 -3.81 3.55 -11.68
CA SER A 116 -3.11 4.01 -10.47
C SER A 116 -1.59 3.80 -10.54
N ASN A 117 -1.15 2.65 -11.05
CA ASN A 117 0.27 2.34 -11.18
C ASN A 117 0.93 3.13 -12.32
N LEU A 118 0.20 3.44 -13.39
CA LEU A 118 0.74 4.18 -14.53
C LEU A 118 0.92 5.67 -14.21
N PHE A 119 -0.08 6.30 -13.58
CA PHE A 119 -0.09 7.75 -13.35
C PHE A 119 0.30 8.15 -11.91
N GLY A 120 0.42 7.18 -11.00
CA GLY A 120 0.56 7.45 -9.57
C GLY A 120 -0.72 8.03 -8.95
N PHE A 121 -0.60 8.57 -7.73
CA PHE A 121 -1.70 9.18 -6.98
C PHE A 121 -2.96 8.31 -6.96
N SER A 122 -2.84 7.04 -6.56
CA SER A 122 -3.86 6.00 -6.70
C SER A 122 -5.25 6.39 -6.16
N TRP A 123 -5.29 7.22 -5.12
CA TRP A 123 -6.54 7.79 -4.58
C TRP A 123 -7.28 8.68 -5.56
N LEU A 124 -6.57 9.47 -6.37
CA LEU A 124 -7.16 10.35 -7.37
C LEU A 124 -7.43 9.59 -8.66
N THR A 125 -6.43 8.94 -9.23
CA THR A 125 -6.49 8.35 -10.57
C THR A 125 -7.37 7.09 -10.59
N GLY A 126 -7.06 6.12 -9.73
CA GLY A 126 -7.87 4.90 -9.56
C GLY A 126 -9.21 5.14 -8.87
N GLY A 127 -9.28 6.14 -7.98
CA GLY A 127 -10.52 6.53 -7.30
C GLY A 127 -11.53 7.21 -8.23
N ILE A 128 -11.08 8.09 -9.14
CA ILE A 128 -11.96 8.71 -10.15
C ILE A 128 -12.52 7.68 -11.12
N LEU A 129 -11.72 6.68 -11.54
CA LEU A 129 -12.24 5.63 -12.40
C LEU A 129 -13.36 4.85 -11.71
N ARG A 130 -13.12 4.41 -10.46
CA ARG A 130 -14.11 3.73 -9.63
C ARG A 130 -15.35 4.59 -9.41
N SER A 131 -15.20 5.89 -9.16
CA SER A 131 -16.33 6.80 -8.98
C SER A 131 -17.17 6.94 -10.23
N ARG A 132 -16.56 7.05 -11.41
CA ARG A 132 -17.31 7.12 -12.67
C ARG A 132 -18.07 5.83 -12.98
N VAL A 133 -17.47 4.66 -12.71
CA VAL A 133 -18.15 3.38 -12.98
C VAL A 133 -19.24 3.13 -11.94
N TYR A 134 -18.92 3.24 -10.66
CA TYR A 134 -19.85 2.90 -9.58
C TYR A 134 -20.96 3.92 -9.35
N ALA A 135 -20.77 5.20 -9.72
CA ALA A 135 -21.85 6.19 -9.71
C ALA A 135 -23.03 5.79 -10.61
N ARG A 136 -22.78 5.08 -11.73
CA ARG A 136 -23.84 4.57 -12.62
C ARG A 136 -24.73 3.52 -11.94
N TYR A 137 -24.25 2.93 -10.85
CA TYR A 137 -24.95 1.92 -10.05
C TYR A 137 -25.45 2.49 -8.72
N GLY A 138 -25.36 3.80 -8.52
CA GLY A 138 -25.87 4.48 -7.32
C GLY A 138 -24.97 4.34 -6.08
N ILE A 139 -23.70 3.96 -6.24
CA ILE A 139 -22.76 3.91 -5.12
C ILE A 139 -22.23 5.32 -4.83
N GLU A 140 -22.36 5.75 -3.58
CA GLU A 140 -21.83 7.03 -3.12
C GLU A 140 -20.29 7.04 -3.06
N THR A 141 -19.72 8.24 -3.20
CA THR A 141 -18.26 8.47 -3.10
C THR A 141 -17.67 8.04 -1.75
N THR A 142 -18.45 8.12 -0.67
CA THR A 142 -18.11 7.63 0.66
C THR A 142 -17.87 6.12 0.68
N GLY A 143 -18.71 5.34 -0.03
CA GLY A 143 -18.54 3.90 -0.20
C GLY A 143 -17.26 3.55 -0.97
N ILE A 144 -16.88 4.39 -1.94
CA ILE A 144 -15.64 4.21 -2.71
C ILE A 144 -14.41 4.52 -1.87
N ALA A 145 -14.45 5.57 -1.06
CA ALA A 145 -13.37 5.88 -0.13
C ALA A 145 -13.18 4.75 0.90
N ALA A 146 -14.27 4.18 1.41
CA ALA A 146 -14.22 3.01 2.28
C ALA A 146 -13.64 1.77 1.59
N LEU A 147 -14.01 1.54 0.33
CA LEU A 147 -13.43 0.48 -0.50
C LEU A 147 -11.91 0.64 -0.66
N ILE A 148 -11.46 1.82 -1.07
CA ILE A 148 -10.03 2.12 -1.24
C ILE A 148 -9.29 1.95 0.10
N GLY A 149 -9.87 2.46 1.19
CA GLY A 149 -9.31 2.30 2.54
C GLY A 149 -9.16 0.83 2.95
N ALA A 150 -10.16 -0.01 2.65
CA ALA A 150 -10.09 -1.45 2.94
C ALA A 150 -8.98 -2.16 2.14
N ILE A 151 -8.80 -1.81 0.87
CA ILE A 151 -7.69 -2.32 0.05
C ILE A 151 -6.35 -1.96 0.69
N TRP A 152 -6.11 -0.67 0.95
CA TRP A 152 -4.87 -0.20 1.57
C TRP A 152 -4.62 -0.83 2.94
N TYR A 153 -5.66 -0.97 3.74
CA TYR A 153 -5.59 -1.62 5.04
C TYR A 153 -5.14 -3.08 4.92
N SER A 154 -5.79 -3.85 4.04
CA SER A 154 -5.44 -5.27 3.84
C SER A 154 -4.07 -5.48 3.19
N LEU A 155 -3.68 -4.62 2.25
CA LEU A 155 -2.36 -4.63 1.63
C LEU A 155 -1.27 -4.33 2.67
N THR A 156 -1.48 -3.32 3.53
CA THR A 156 -0.56 -2.99 4.61
C THR A 156 -0.41 -4.15 5.58
N LEU A 157 -1.49 -4.82 5.95
CA LEU A 157 -1.42 -6.01 6.81
C LEU A 157 -0.64 -7.15 6.14
N ALA A 158 -0.86 -7.42 4.86
CA ALA A 158 -0.12 -8.47 4.15
C ALA A 158 1.38 -8.14 4.07
N ILE A 159 1.74 -6.89 3.74
CA ILE A 159 3.14 -6.43 3.76
C ILE A 159 3.74 -6.57 5.16
N ALA A 160 3.01 -6.17 6.20
CA ALA A 160 3.47 -6.27 7.58
C ALA A 160 3.69 -7.73 8.01
N ILE A 161 2.80 -8.65 7.60
CA ILE A 161 2.97 -10.09 7.86
C ILE A 161 4.22 -10.62 7.16
N LEU A 162 4.39 -10.32 5.86
CA LEU A 162 5.61 -10.72 5.13
C LEU A 162 6.85 -10.15 5.81
N LEU A 163 6.89 -8.84 6.03
CA LEU A 163 8.03 -8.17 6.66
C LEU A 163 8.36 -8.77 8.02
N SER A 164 7.34 -9.07 8.83
CA SER A 164 7.51 -9.75 10.11
C SER A 164 8.18 -11.12 9.95
N ILE A 165 7.70 -11.96 9.02
CA ILE A 165 8.29 -13.28 8.74
C ILE A 165 9.75 -13.13 8.29
N PHE A 166 10.02 -12.26 7.31
CA PHE A 166 11.36 -12.07 6.76
C PHE A 166 12.36 -11.58 7.83
N LEU A 167 11.95 -10.67 8.71
CA LEU A 167 12.80 -10.14 9.78
C LEU A 167 12.97 -11.12 10.94
N THR A 168 11.90 -11.81 11.36
CA THR A 168 11.96 -12.77 12.49
C THR A 168 12.88 -13.93 12.16
N PHE A 169 12.76 -14.49 10.96
CA PHE A 169 13.54 -15.64 10.51
C PHE A 169 14.85 -15.26 9.81
N GLN A 170 15.22 -13.97 9.79
CA GLN A 170 16.44 -13.47 9.15
C GLN A 170 16.61 -13.98 7.71
N LEU A 171 15.50 -14.00 6.96
CA LEU A 171 15.48 -14.42 5.55
C LEU A 171 16.06 -13.35 4.62
N VAL A 172 16.41 -12.19 5.16
CA VAL A 172 17.10 -11.12 4.44
C VAL A 172 18.59 -11.47 4.39
N GLN A 173 19.14 -11.63 3.18
CA GLN A 173 20.53 -12.02 3.02
C GLN A 173 21.49 -10.98 3.67
N PRO A 174 22.53 -11.44 4.39
CA PRO A 174 23.60 -10.56 4.86
C PRO A 174 24.36 -9.99 3.65
N GLY A 175 24.11 -8.73 3.31
CA GLY A 175 24.67 -8.11 2.11
C GLY A 175 23.73 -7.12 1.41
N ALA A 176 22.43 -7.15 1.73
CA ALA A 176 21.57 -6.01 1.45
C ALA A 176 22.18 -4.76 2.09
N THR A 177 22.13 -3.63 1.39
CA THR A 177 22.78 -2.33 1.68
C THR A 177 22.51 -1.75 3.07
N PHE A 178 21.68 -2.41 3.88
CA PHE A 178 21.35 -2.12 5.26
C PHE A 178 21.67 -3.35 6.15
N SER A 179 22.87 -3.42 6.72
CA SER A 179 23.23 -4.48 7.68
C SER A 179 22.68 -4.14 9.07
N MET A 180 21.46 -4.57 9.34
CA MET A 180 20.85 -4.48 10.67
C MET A 180 21.30 -5.68 11.52
N PRO A 181 21.69 -5.51 12.80
CA PRO A 181 22.06 -6.64 13.66
C PRO A 181 20.93 -7.68 13.73
N GLY A 182 21.26 -8.97 13.62
CA GLY A 182 20.26 -10.05 13.54
C GLY A 182 19.28 -10.06 14.73
N GLN A 183 19.75 -9.71 15.93
CA GLN A 183 18.88 -9.56 17.10
C GLN A 183 17.84 -8.45 16.92
N LEU A 184 18.25 -7.31 16.36
CA LEU A 184 17.36 -6.19 16.13
C LEU A 184 16.34 -6.53 15.02
N GLN A 185 16.76 -7.25 13.98
CA GLN A 185 15.84 -7.79 12.97
C GLN A 185 14.78 -8.69 13.60
N THR A 186 15.21 -9.69 14.39
CA THR A 186 14.27 -10.63 15.01
C THR A 186 13.30 -9.94 15.96
N VAL A 187 13.78 -9.00 16.79
CA VAL A 187 12.93 -8.20 17.69
C VAL A 187 11.94 -7.34 16.92
N SER A 188 12.38 -6.64 15.87
CA SER A 188 11.48 -5.86 15.01
C SER A 188 10.43 -6.74 14.33
N GLY A 189 10.82 -7.91 13.81
CA GLY A 189 9.90 -8.87 13.20
C GLY A 189 8.83 -9.35 14.19
N ILE A 190 9.22 -9.68 15.42
CA ILE A 190 8.29 -10.10 16.49
C ILE A 190 7.37 -8.93 16.89
N ALA A 191 7.89 -7.72 17.02
CA ALA A 191 7.09 -6.55 17.34
C ALA A 191 6.01 -6.29 16.29
N ILE A 192 6.35 -6.42 15.00
CA ILE A 192 5.38 -6.30 13.89
C ILE A 192 4.36 -7.44 13.95
N ALA A 193 4.78 -8.69 14.20
CA ALA A 193 3.86 -9.82 14.36
C ALA A 193 2.83 -9.56 15.47
N LEU A 194 3.28 -9.07 16.63
CA LEU A 194 2.40 -8.74 17.75
C LEU A 194 1.44 -7.59 17.41
N ALA A 195 1.90 -6.57 16.68
CA ALA A 195 1.05 -5.48 16.22
C ALA A 195 -0.04 -5.96 15.24
N VAL A 196 0.32 -6.84 14.29
CA VAL A 196 -0.64 -7.45 13.36
C VAL A 196 -1.63 -8.34 14.13
N ALA A 197 -1.14 -9.20 15.03
CA ALA A 197 -1.99 -10.07 15.84
C ALA A 197 -2.96 -9.27 16.70
N GLY A 198 -2.49 -8.21 17.35
CA GLY A 198 -3.34 -7.28 18.12
C GLY A 198 -4.40 -6.61 17.24
N THR A 199 -4.03 -6.20 16.03
CA THR A 199 -4.97 -5.61 15.06
C THR A 199 -6.04 -6.62 14.63
N LEU A 200 -5.64 -7.84 14.27
CA LEU A 200 -6.57 -8.90 13.88
C LEU A 200 -7.48 -9.32 15.03
N PHE A 201 -6.95 -9.37 16.25
CA PHE A 201 -7.71 -9.65 17.47
C PHE A 201 -8.74 -8.55 17.77
N ALA A 202 -8.36 -7.28 17.60
CA ALA A 202 -9.28 -6.16 17.75
C ALA A 202 -10.41 -6.20 16.71
N VAL A 203 -10.12 -6.58 15.46
CA VAL A 203 -11.14 -6.78 14.42
C VAL A 203 -12.03 -7.99 14.74
N TRP A 204 -11.45 -9.07 15.28
CA TRP A 204 -12.19 -10.29 15.63
C TRP A 204 -13.17 -10.07 16.79
N ARG A 205 -12.78 -9.30 17.82
CA ARG A 205 -13.65 -8.97 18.96
C ARG A 205 -14.74 -7.95 18.64
N ARG A 206 -14.62 -7.22 17.53
CA ARG A 206 -15.58 -6.17 17.19
C ARG A 206 -16.89 -6.77 16.71
N HIS A 207 -18.01 -6.16 17.12
CA HIS A 207 -19.29 -6.51 16.54
C HIS A 207 -19.38 -6.05 15.07
N PRO A 208 -19.94 -6.87 14.15
CA PRO A 208 -20.05 -6.54 12.73
C PRO A 208 -20.76 -5.22 12.43
N ASP A 209 -21.67 -4.80 13.31
CA ASP A 209 -22.53 -3.62 13.13
C ASP A 209 -21.98 -2.35 13.80
N GLU A 210 -20.80 -2.43 14.43
CA GLU A 210 -20.21 -1.31 15.14
C GLU A 210 -19.14 -0.60 14.27
N PRO A 211 -19.47 0.54 13.63
CA PRO A 211 -18.51 1.24 12.79
C PRO A 211 -17.37 1.83 13.65
N LEU A 212 -16.15 1.82 13.10
CA LEU A 212 -15.01 2.44 13.76
C LEU A 212 -15.14 3.95 13.65
N ARG A 213 -15.36 4.60 14.79
CA ARG A 213 -15.32 6.07 14.89
C ARG A 213 -13.91 6.49 15.29
N VAL A 214 -13.19 7.15 14.38
CA VAL A 214 -11.90 7.80 14.65
C VAL A 214 -12.12 9.31 14.51
N GLY A 215 -12.37 9.98 15.63
CA GLY A 215 -12.75 11.39 15.63
C GLY A 215 -14.08 11.62 14.90
N VAL A 216 -14.07 12.50 13.90
CA VAL A 216 -15.23 12.79 13.02
C VAL A 216 -15.45 11.75 11.91
N TRP A 217 -14.50 10.83 11.71
CA TRP A 217 -14.57 9.85 10.63
C TRP A 217 -15.21 8.55 11.11
N THR A 218 -16.23 8.10 10.39
CA THR A 218 -16.88 6.80 10.62
C THR A 218 -16.45 5.85 9.51
N PHE A 219 -15.62 4.87 9.84
CA PHE A 219 -15.14 3.86 8.90
C PHE A 219 -15.92 2.56 9.06
N PRO A 220 -16.58 2.06 8.00
CA PRO A 220 -17.12 0.71 8.00
C PRO A 220 -15.94 -0.27 7.90
N LEU A 221 -15.44 -0.73 9.04
CA LEU A 221 -14.38 -1.74 9.08
C LEU A 221 -14.87 -3.06 8.48
N PRO A 222 -14.00 -3.80 7.78
CA PRO A 222 -14.36 -5.13 7.37
C PRO A 222 -14.47 -6.09 8.56
N THR A 223 -15.54 -6.89 8.58
CA THR A 223 -15.65 -8.06 9.46
C THR A 223 -14.45 -8.99 9.29
N PHE A 224 -14.09 -9.69 10.36
CA PHE A 224 -12.91 -10.56 10.41
C PHE A 224 -12.79 -11.54 9.22
N PRO A 225 -13.82 -12.30 8.81
CA PRO A 225 -13.71 -13.18 7.66
C PRO A 225 -13.36 -12.46 6.36
N GLN A 226 -13.75 -11.20 6.21
CA GLN A 226 -13.41 -10.42 5.02
C GLN A 226 -12.03 -9.82 5.10
N THR A 227 -11.58 -9.39 6.28
CA THR A 227 -10.18 -9.00 6.48
C THR A 227 -9.25 -10.14 6.08
N ILE A 228 -9.55 -11.39 6.49
CA ILE A 228 -8.78 -12.56 6.08
C ILE A 228 -8.82 -12.78 4.56
N ARG A 229 -10.01 -12.71 3.93
CA ARG A 229 -10.11 -12.85 2.47
C ARG A 229 -9.35 -11.75 1.71
N GLN A 230 -9.41 -10.51 2.18
CA GLN A 230 -8.66 -9.40 1.57
C GLN A 230 -7.16 -9.59 1.75
N ILE A 231 -6.69 -10.01 2.94
CA ILE A 231 -5.28 -10.35 3.17
C ILE A 231 -4.82 -11.46 2.21
N LEU A 232 -5.62 -12.50 2.00
CA LEU A 232 -5.29 -13.56 1.04
C LEU A 232 -5.19 -13.04 -0.40
N LEU A 233 -6.07 -12.12 -0.80
CA LEU A 233 -5.96 -11.44 -2.10
C LEU A 233 -4.68 -10.59 -2.16
N SER A 234 -4.33 -9.88 -1.10
CA SER A 234 -3.07 -9.12 -1.00
C SER A 234 -1.84 -9.99 -1.12
N PHE A 235 -1.85 -11.18 -0.51
CA PHE A 235 -0.77 -12.15 -0.71
C PHE A 235 -0.69 -12.61 -2.16
N GLY A 236 -1.83 -12.95 -2.78
CA GLY A 236 -1.86 -13.34 -4.19
C GLY A 236 -1.33 -12.26 -5.12
N ASP A 237 -1.68 -11.00 -4.87
CA ASP A 237 -1.17 -9.83 -5.59
C ASP A 237 0.35 -9.68 -5.42
N LEU A 238 0.82 -9.61 -4.17
CA LEU A 238 2.25 -9.46 -3.85
C LEU A 238 3.09 -10.61 -4.40
N VAL A 239 2.63 -11.85 -4.29
CA VAL A 239 3.34 -13.02 -4.83
C VAL A 239 3.35 -12.97 -6.35
N GLY A 240 2.21 -12.69 -7.00
CA GLY A 240 2.15 -12.56 -8.45
C GLY A 240 3.09 -11.46 -8.98
N ALA A 241 3.04 -10.27 -8.38
CA ALA A 241 3.91 -9.16 -8.77
C ALA A 241 5.40 -9.49 -8.52
N SER A 242 5.73 -10.10 -7.38
CA SER A 242 7.10 -10.47 -7.04
C SER A 242 7.65 -11.56 -7.98
N LEU A 243 6.85 -12.58 -8.28
CA LEU A 243 7.23 -13.65 -9.21
C LEU A 243 7.39 -13.15 -10.65
N ALA A 244 6.57 -12.19 -11.07
CA ALA A 244 6.69 -11.55 -12.38
C ALA A 244 8.04 -10.86 -12.57
N LEU A 245 8.58 -10.25 -11.51
CA LEU A 245 9.93 -9.65 -11.53
C LEU A 245 11.01 -10.72 -11.34
N TYR A 246 10.83 -11.64 -10.39
CA TYR A 246 11.82 -12.67 -10.07
C TYR A 246 12.13 -13.59 -11.24
N ILE A 247 11.12 -14.00 -12.03
CA ILE A 247 11.34 -14.86 -13.20
C ILE A 247 12.16 -14.17 -14.30
N LEU A 248 12.12 -12.84 -14.35
CA LEU A 248 12.85 -12.01 -15.31
C LEU A 248 14.24 -11.62 -14.80
N LEU A 249 14.55 -11.89 -13.53
CA LEU A 249 15.89 -11.66 -13.01
C LEU A 249 16.89 -12.60 -13.70
N PRO A 250 18.11 -12.10 -13.99
CA PRO A 250 19.24 -12.95 -14.37
C PRO A 250 19.51 -14.00 -13.29
N SER A 251 19.94 -15.21 -13.69
CA SER A 251 20.19 -16.34 -12.77
C SER A 251 21.51 -16.25 -12.01
N ASP A 252 22.30 -15.22 -12.30
CA ASP A 252 23.65 -14.94 -11.81
C ASP A 252 23.66 -13.92 -10.64
N LEU A 253 22.50 -13.57 -10.09
CA LEU A 253 22.32 -12.77 -8.87
C LEU A 253 22.16 -13.63 -7.61
#